data_AF-A0A2Z6AUA3-F1
#
_entry.id   AF-A0A2Z6AUA3-F1
#
_cell.length_a   1.000
_cell.length_b   1.000
_cell.length_c   1.000
_cell.angle_alpha   90.00
_cell.angle_beta   90.00
_cell.angle_gamma   90.00
#
_symmetry.space_group_name_H-M   'P 1'
#
loop_
_entity.id
_entity.type
_entity.pdbx_description
1 polymer ?
#
loop_
_entity_poly.entity_id
_entity_poly.type
_entity_poly.pdbx_seq_one_letter_code
_entity_poly.pdbx_strand_id
1 'polypeptide(L)'
;MAIKGLGNTNSPYDQINIQKQQEAEAAENGAKGVKNPARSGDNISVSEDARLLSIAMKTANETPDTRTDKVAELKAQVQGGTYSANGRTIAERLVAEELDLFE
;
A
#
# COMPACT_ATOMS: atom_id res chain seq x y z
N MET A 1 -5.86 49.22 36.54
CA MET A 1 -6.70 49.32 35.33
C MET A 1 -6.10 48.44 34.25
N ALA A 2 -6.95 47.64 33.61
CA ALA A 2 -6.60 46.64 32.60
C ALA A 2 -6.36 47.28 31.23
N ILE A 3 -5.56 46.63 30.39
CA ILE A 3 -6.08 46.12 29.11
C ILE A 3 -5.52 44.72 28.86
N LYS A 4 -6.45 43.82 28.60
CA LYS A 4 -6.30 42.39 28.33
C LYS A 4 -6.66 42.19 26.86
N GLY A 5 -5.87 41.40 26.14
CA GLY A 5 -6.25 40.83 24.84
C GLY A 5 -5.89 41.66 23.61
N LEU A 6 -4.72 41.37 23.04
CA LEU A 6 -4.61 41.15 21.60
C LEU A 6 -4.28 39.66 21.48
N GLY A 7 -5.26 38.81 21.19
CA GLY A 7 -5.79 38.67 19.85
C GLY A 7 -5.16 37.42 19.26
N ASN A 8 -5.51 36.27 19.85
CA ASN A 8 -5.16 34.96 19.32
C ASN A 8 -5.85 34.79 17.97
N THR A 9 -5.15 35.12 16.88
CA THR A 9 -5.51 34.64 15.55
C THR A 9 -5.14 33.17 15.50
N ASN A 10 -6.10 32.30 15.85
CA ASN A 10 -6.02 30.86 15.60
C ASN A 10 -6.02 30.62 14.08
N SER A 11 -4.92 30.97 13.42
CA SER A 11 -4.69 30.64 12.02
C SER A 11 -4.03 29.26 11.98
N PRO A 12 -4.60 28.28 11.27
CA PRO A 12 -4.10 26.90 11.25
C PRO A 12 -2.67 26.77 10.73
N TYR A 13 -2.12 27.82 10.12
CA TYR A 13 -0.76 27.88 9.61
C TYR A 13 0.32 28.05 10.68
N ASP A 14 0.03 28.73 11.80
CA ASP A 14 1.03 28.93 12.86
C ASP A 14 1.33 27.62 13.61
N GLN A 15 0.36 26.72 13.69
CA GLN A 15 0.53 25.41 14.34
C GLN A 15 1.49 24.49 13.58
N ILE A 16 1.56 24.61 12.25
CA ILE A 16 2.41 23.79 11.38
C ILE A 16 3.89 24.13 11.61
N ASN A 17 4.20 25.41 11.80
CA ASN A 17 5.58 25.86 12.01
C ASN A 17 6.10 25.47 13.40
N ILE A 18 5.24 25.49 14.42
CA ILE A 18 5.59 25.10 15.78
C ILE A 18 5.89 23.59 15.87
N GLN A 19 5.12 22.76 15.16
CA GLN A 19 5.38 21.30 15.10
C GLN A 19 6.69 20.98 14.37
N LYS A 20 6.95 21.67 13.24
CA LYS A 20 8.17 21.47 12.45
C LYS A 20 9.45 21.89 13.19
N GLN A 21 9.36 22.91 14.05
CA GLN A 21 10.49 23.32 14.90
C GLN A 21 10.75 22.32 16.05
N GLN A 22 9.68 21.75 16.63
CA GLN A 22 9.82 20.74 17.69
C GLN A 22 10.42 19.42 17.17
N GLU A 23 10.13 19.00 15.94
CA GLU A 23 10.76 17.83 15.31
C GLU A 23 12.25 18.04 14.98
N ALA A 24 12.65 19.27 14.62
CA ALA A 24 14.05 19.61 14.35
C ALA A 24 14.90 19.65 15.64
N GLU A 25 14.35 20.19 16.74
CA GLU A 25 15.04 20.22 18.04
C GLU A 25 15.06 18.84 18.72
N ALA A 26 14.07 17.98 18.49
CA ALA A 26 14.09 16.58 18.93
C ALA A 26 15.12 15.74 18.14
N ALA A 27 15.32 16.03 16.84
CA ALA A 27 16.36 15.41 16.04
C ALA A 27 17.78 15.84 16.47
N GLU A 28 17.97 17.07 16.96
CA GLU A 28 19.26 17.55 17.47
C GLU A 28 19.58 17.03 18.89
N ASN A 29 18.58 16.95 19.77
CA ASN A 29 18.76 16.42 21.13
C ASN A 29 18.89 14.89 21.20
N GLY A 30 18.48 14.15 20.16
CA GLY A 30 18.73 12.71 20.03
C GLY A 30 20.20 12.34 19.79
N ALA A 31 21.05 13.30 19.41
CA ALA A 31 22.46 13.06 19.09
C ALA A 31 23.43 13.22 20.29
N LYS A 32 22.95 13.62 21.47
CA LYS A 32 23.79 13.85 22.67
C LYS A 32 23.23 13.18 23.91
N GLY A 33 22.95 11.88 23.84
CA GLY A 33 22.53 11.10 25.00
C GLY A 33 22.92 9.64 24.88
N VAL A 34 23.77 9.19 25.81
CA VAL A 34 24.10 7.78 26.12
C VAL A 34 25.19 7.14 25.25
N LYS A 35 26.43 7.34 25.71
CA LYS A 35 27.56 6.47 25.42
C LYS A 35 27.36 5.18 26.22
N ASN A 36 26.77 4.15 25.62
CA ASN A 36 26.75 2.80 26.17
C ASN A 36 27.62 1.90 25.28
N PRO A 37 28.71 1.27 25.78
CA PRO A 37 29.53 0.38 24.98
C PRO A 37 28.85 -0.99 24.89
N ALA A 38 27.77 -1.09 24.11
CA ALA A 38 27.08 -2.34 23.89
C ALA A 38 26.98 -2.62 22.39
N ARG A 39 27.94 -3.42 21.90
CA ARG A 39 28.01 -4.09 20.59
C ARG A 39 27.80 -3.17 19.38
N SER A 40 28.87 -3.00 18.60
CA SER A 40 28.78 -2.55 17.20
C SER A 40 27.87 -3.53 16.45
N GLY A 41 26.58 -3.24 16.42
CA GLY A 41 25.60 -3.95 15.61
C GLY A 41 25.71 -3.49 14.18
N ASP A 42 25.61 -4.43 13.23
CA ASP A 42 25.52 -4.09 11.82
C ASP A 42 24.35 -3.14 11.59
N ASN A 43 24.63 -2.01 10.93
CA ASN A 43 23.61 -1.08 10.49
C ASN A 43 23.08 -1.56 9.15
N ILE A 44 21.83 -2.02 9.11
CA ILE A 44 21.16 -2.43 7.88
C ILE A 44 20.43 -1.21 7.30
N SER A 45 20.87 -0.75 6.12
CA SER A 45 20.19 0.29 5.36
C SER A 45 19.44 -0.35 4.20
N VAL A 46 18.12 -0.17 4.14
CA VAL A 46 17.26 -0.68 3.04
C VAL A 46 16.96 0.48 2.11
N SER A 47 17.21 0.31 0.81
CA SER A 47 16.85 1.31 -0.20
C SER A 47 15.34 1.46 -0.33
N GLU A 48 14.88 2.66 -0.67
CA GLU A 48 13.45 2.93 -0.87
C GLU A 48 12.85 2.06 -1.98
N ASP A 49 13.60 1.85 -3.07
CA ASP A 49 13.20 0.98 -4.17
C ASP A 49 13.01 -0.48 -3.73
N ALA A 50 13.87 -0.99 -2.86
CA ALA A 50 13.74 -2.35 -2.33
C ALA A 50 12.50 -2.48 -1.44
N ARG A 51 12.16 -1.45 -0.67
CA ARG A 51 10.92 -1.40 0.11
C ARG A 51 9.70 -1.40 -0.81
N LEU A 52 9.69 -0.58 -1.85
CA LEU A 52 8.58 -0.51 -2.81
C LEU A 52 8.38 -1.85 -3.53
N LEU A 53 9.47 -2.47 -4.01
CA LEU A 53 9.42 -3.78 -4.65
C LEU A 53 8.90 -4.86 -3.71
N SER A 54 9.31 -4.85 -2.44
CA SER A 54 8.84 -5.82 -1.44
C SER A 54 7.32 -5.73 -1.21
N ILE A 55 6.76 -4.50 -1.23
CA ILE A 55 5.33 -4.27 -1.10
C ILE A 55 4.62 -4.76 -2.36
N ALA A 56 5.11 -4.41 -3.55
CA ALA A 56 4.52 -4.86 -4.81
C ALA A 56 4.49 -6.39 -4.93
N MET A 57 5.59 -7.07 -4.58
CA MET A 57 5.68 -8.53 -4.56
C MET A 57 4.73 -9.15 -3.52
N LYS A 58 4.64 -8.54 -2.34
CA LYS A 58 3.71 -8.98 -1.30
C LYS A 58 2.26 -8.82 -1.77
N THR A 59 1.90 -7.67 -2.32
CA THR A 59 0.54 -7.41 -2.83
C THR A 59 0.18 -8.32 -4.01
N ALA A 60 1.12 -8.59 -4.92
CA ALA A 60 0.91 -9.54 -6.00
C ALA A 60 0.64 -10.96 -5.47
N ASN A 61 1.38 -11.40 -4.46
CA ASN A 61 1.16 -12.71 -3.82
C ASN A 61 -0.12 -12.77 -2.96
N GLU A 62 -0.53 -11.66 -2.34
CA GLU A 62 -1.75 -11.56 -1.54
C GLU A 62 -3.01 -11.37 -2.40
N THR A 63 -2.85 -10.98 -3.66
CA THR A 63 -3.96 -10.84 -4.59
C THR A 63 -4.53 -12.23 -4.90
N PRO A 64 -5.86 -12.42 -4.79
CA PRO A 64 -6.48 -13.69 -5.14
C PRO A 64 -6.17 -14.05 -6.60
N ASP A 65 -5.47 -15.16 -6.81
CA ASP A 65 -5.17 -15.72 -8.14
C ASP A 65 -6.44 -16.02 -8.95
N THR A 66 -7.54 -16.28 -8.24
CA THR A 66 -8.85 -16.49 -8.83
C THR A 66 -9.85 -15.43 -8.39
N ARG A 67 -10.66 -14.96 -9.34
CA ARG A 67 -11.77 -14.04 -9.08
C ARG A 67 -12.92 -14.80 -8.42
N THR A 68 -12.86 -14.93 -7.10
CA THR A 68 -13.80 -15.71 -6.27
C THR A 68 -15.27 -15.40 -6.58
N ASP A 69 -15.60 -14.14 -6.80
CA ASP A 69 -16.97 -13.69 -7.06
C ASP A 69 -17.52 -14.27 -8.37
N LYS A 70 -16.71 -14.22 -9.44
CA LYS A 70 -17.08 -14.80 -10.74
C LYS A 70 -17.19 -16.31 -10.68
N VAL A 71 -16.31 -16.96 -9.93
CA VAL A 71 -16.37 -18.41 -9.74
C VAL A 71 -17.64 -18.80 -8.98
N ALA A 72 -18.01 -18.05 -7.95
CA ALA A 72 -19.23 -18.30 -7.17
C ALA A 72 -20.49 -18.13 -8.03
N GLU A 73 -20.55 -17.06 -8.83
CA GLU A 73 -21.66 -16.81 -9.76
C GLU A 73 -21.82 -17.96 -10.77
N LEU A 74 -20.74 -18.35 -11.45
CA LEU A 74 -20.77 -19.44 -12.43
C LEU A 74 -21.14 -20.77 -11.77
N LYS A 75 -20.63 -21.06 -10.56
CA LYS A 75 -21.02 -22.26 -9.80
C LYS A 75 -22.52 -22.29 -9.51
N ALA A 76 -23.11 -21.15 -9.13
CA ALA A 76 -24.55 -21.06 -8.89
C ALA A 76 -25.36 -21.32 -10.17
N GLN A 77 -24.93 -20.77 -11.31
CA GLN A 77 -25.58 -21.02 -12.62
C GLN A 77 -25.50 -22.49 -13.05
N VAL A 78 -24.36 -23.14 -12.79
CA VAL A 78 -24.18 -24.58 -13.09
C VAL A 78 -25.10 -25.43 -12.20
N GLN A 79 -25.13 -25.15 -10.89
CA GLN A 79 -26.03 -25.86 -9.96
C GLN A 79 -27.51 -25.63 -10.27
N GLY A 80 -27.86 -24.41 -10.69
CA GLY A 80 -29.22 -24.05 -11.11
C GLY A 80 -29.60 -24.57 -12.49
N GLY A 81 -28.69 -25.21 -13.23
CA GLY A 81 -28.94 -25.71 -14.58
C GLY A 81 -29.15 -24.62 -15.64
N THR A 82 -28.90 -23.36 -15.31
CA THR A 82 -29.05 -22.21 -16.22
C THR A 82 -27.76 -21.87 -16.96
N TYR A 83 -26.66 -22.56 -16.66
CA TYR A 83 -25.41 -22.41 -17.39
C TYR A 83 -25.50 -23.08 -18.77
N SER A 84 -25.42 -22.27 -19.83
CA SER A 84 -25.46 -22.76 -21.21
C SER A 84 -24.06 -22.72 -21.84
N ALA A 85 -23.48 -23.90 -22.09
CA ALA A 85 -22.23 -24.03 -22.83
C ALA A 85 -22.47 -23.83 -24.33
N ASN A 86 -22.17 -22.63 -24.85
CA ASN A 86 -22.31 -22.33 -26.27
C ASN A 86 -21.11 -22.88 -27.06
N GLY A 87 -21.34 -23.89 -27.91
CA GLY A 87 -20.30 -24.53 -28.71
C GLY A 87 -19.53 -23.58 -29.64
N ARG A 88 -20.20 -22.54 -30.16
CA ARG A 88 -19.55 -21.51 -31.00
C ARG A 88 -18.55 -20.71 -30.18
N THR A 89 -18.95 -20.24 -29.00
CA THR A 89 -18.06 -19.48 -28.10
C THR A 89 -16.87 -20.31 -27.65
N ILE A 90 -17.06 -21.62 -27.43
CA ILE A 90 -15.95 -22.54 -27.09
C ILE A 90 -14.96 -22.63 -28.24
N ALA A 91 -15.43 -22.86 -29.47
CA ALA A 91 -14.56 -22.94 -30.65
C ALA A 91 -13.83 -21.61 -30.91
N GLU A 92 -14.51 -20.47 -30.78
CA GLU A 92 -13.90 -19.14 -30.91
C GLU A 92 -12.78 -18.93 -29.88
N ARG A 93 -12.98 -19.34 -28.62
CA ARG A 93 -11.96 -19.24 -27.57
C ARG A 93 -10.79 -20.19 -27.80
N LEU A 94 -11.03 -21.40 -28.29
CA LEU A 94 -9.98 -22.37 -28.59
C LEU A 94 -9.01 -21.84 -29.66
N VAL A 95 -9.56 -21.30 -30.75
CA VAL A 95 -8.74 -20.70 -31.83
C VAL A 95 -8.01 -19.45 -31.33
N ALA A 96 -8.66 -18.63 -30.49
CA ALA A 96 -8.01 -17.45 -29.92
C ALA A 96 -6.82 -17.82 -29.03
N GLU A 97 -6.93 -18.84 -28.18
CA GLU A 97 -5.80 -19.33 -27.36
C GLU A 97 -4.67 -19.89 -28.22
N GLU A 98 -4.98 -20.63 -29.29
CA GLU A 98 -3.94 -21.14 -30.20
C GLU A 98 -3.16 -19.99 -30.86
N LEU A 99 -3.85 -18.93 -31.31
CA LEU A 99 -3.19 -17.78 -31.94
C LEU A 99 -2.32 -16.97 -30.96
N ASP A 100 -2.78 -16.78 -29.72
CA ASP A 100 -2.04 -16.06 -28.67
C ASP A 100 -0.74 -16.77 -28.28
N LEU A 101 -0.67 -18.10 -28.41
CA LEU A 101 0.54 -18.89 -28.15
C LEU A 101 1.67 -18.67 -29.17
N PHE A 102 1.37 -18.09 -30.33
CA PHE A 102 2.33 -17.90 -31.42
C PHE A 102 2.70 -16.42 -31.69
N GLU A 103 2.23 -15.49 -30.86
CA GLU A 103 2.68 -14.08 -30.83
C GLU A 103 3.77 -13.85 -29.79
#